data_AF-A0A2W6ANR6-F1
#
_entry.id   AF-A0A2W6ANR6-F1
#
_cell.length_a   1.000
_cell.length_b   1.000
_cell.length_c   1.000
_cell.angle_alpha   90.00
_cell.angle_beta   90.00
_cell.angle_gamma   90.00
#
_symmetry.space_group_name_H-M   'P 1'
#
loop_
_entity.id
_entity.type
_entity.pdbx_description
1 polymer ?
#
loop_
_entity_poly.entity_id
_entity_poly.type
_entity_poly.pdbx_seq_one_letter_code
_entity_poly.pdbx_strand_id
1 'polypeptide(L)'
;MSEELKPVEMLGAHDLRDIVEEVRTTGEPRLLREAGEDVAIIMPVSKDHAKARKTEPDYAAFRSAAGSWSDVDTDGLIADIYADRERSDRPPVDL
;
A
#
# COMPACT_ATOMS: atom_id res chain seq x y z
N MET A 1 1.86 0.76 13.00
CA MET A 1 3.13 0.72 13.73
C MET A 1 4.22 0.90 12.70
N SER A 2 4.79 2.09 12.60
CA SER A 2 5.92 2.33 11.69
C SER A 2 7.11 1.58 12.30
N GLU A 3 7.57 0.51 11.66
CA GLU A 3 8.81 -0.14 12.09
C GLU A 3 9.96 0.84 11.84
N GLU A 4 10.73 1.13 12.88
CA GLU A 4 11.89 2.00 12.79
C GLU A 4 12.96 1.31 11.93
N LEU A 5 13.20 1.86 10.74
CA LEU A 5 14.21 1.36 9.82
C LEU A 5 15.60 1.59 10.42
N LYS A 6 16.44 0.55 10.46
CA LYS A 6 17.83 0.69 10.90
C LYS A 6 18.63 1.42 9.81
N PRO A 7 19.22 2.60 10.11
CA PRO A 7 20.01 3.35 9.14
C PRO A 7 21.39 2.72 8.94
N VAL A 8 21.86 2.75 7.69
CA VAL A 8 23.18 2.31 7.27
C VAL A 8 23.82 3.45 6.49
N GLU A 9 24.94 3.98 7.00
CA GLU A 9 25.71 5.03 6.32
C GLU A 9 26.54 4.42 5.18
N MET A 10 26.30 4.89 3.97
CA MET A 10 27.10 4.58 2.79
C MET A 10 28.40 5.36 2.81
N LEU A 11 29.33 4.96 3.68
CA LEU A 11 30.74 5.28 3.49
C LEU A 11 31.21 4.51 2.25
N GLY A 12 31.90 5.16 1.31
CA GLY A 12 32.22 4.65 -0.03
C GLY A 12 33.00 3.32 -0.14
N ALA A 13 33.15 2.57 0.96
CA ALA A 13 33.71 1.23 1.04
C ALA A 13 32.73 0.14 1.51
N HIS A 14 31.46 0.45 1.83
CA HIS A 14 30.47 -0.60 2.10
C HIS A 14 30.03 -1.26 0.79
N ASP A 15 30.34 -2.55 0.63
CA ASP A 15 29.85 -3.33 -0.51
C ASP A 15 28.33 -3.47 -0.38
N LEU A 16 27.61 -3.02 -1.40
CA LEU A 16 26.16 -3.20 -1.52
C LEU A 16 25.76 -4.66 -1.31
N ARG A 17 26.65 -5.60 -1.65
CA ARG A 17 26.48 -7.03 -1.45
C ARG A 17 26.33 -7.42 0.02
N ASP A 18 27.09 -6.81 0.93
CA ASP A 18 27.03 -7.13 2.36
C ASP A 18 25.68 -6.70 2.96
N ILE A 19 25.20 -5.51 2.57
CA ILE A 19 23.89 -4.99 2.98
C ILE A 19 22.77 -5.87 2.44
N VAL A 20 22.87 -6.30 1.18
CA VAL A 20 21.89 -7.21 0.57
C VAL A 20 21.86 -8.57 1.30
N GLU A 21 23.01 -9.14 1.64
CA GLU A 21 23.06 -10.42 2.35
C GLU A 21 22.55 -10.27 3.80
N GLU A 22 22.78 -9.14 4.46
CA GLU A 22 22.20 -8.85 5.78
C GLU A 22 20.68 -8.75 5.72
N VAL A 23 20.14 -7.96 4.78
CA VAL A 23 18.68 -7.83 4.58
C VAL A 23 18.05 -9.17 4.24
N ARG A 24 18.72 -9.98 3.42
CA ARG A 24 18.28 -11.33 3.08
C ARG A 24 18.28 -12.28 4.29
N THR A 25 19.31 -12.21 5.13
CA THR A 25 19.47 -13.09 6.29
C THR A 25 18.50 -12.74 7.41
N THR A 26 18.31 -11.43 7.66
CA THR A 26 17.48 -10.93 8.76
C THR A 26 16.00 -10.80 8.38
N GLY A 27 15.70 -10.60 7.09
CA GLY A 27 14.35 -10.28 6.64
C GLY A 27 13.89 -8.88 7.06
N GLU A 28 14.78 -8.04 7.59
CA GLU A 28 14.46 -6.69 8.03
C GLU A 28 14.91 -5.66 6.98
N PRO A 29 14.08 -4.66 6.64
CA PRO A 29 14.49 -3.57 5.79
C PRO A 29 15.62 -2.71 6.40
N ARG A 30 16.39 -2.03 5.53
CA ARG A 30 17.47 -1.10 5.88
C ARG A 30 17.33 0.21 5.12
N LEU A 31 17.57 1.31 5.83
CA LEU A 31 17.58 2.66 5.26
C LEU A 31 19.02 3.05 4.92
N LEU A 32 19.29 3.36 3.67
CA LEU A 32 20.58 3.84 3.21
C LEU A 32 20.67 5.35 3.35
N ARG A 33 21.75 5.80 3.98
CA ARG A 33 22.08 7.21 4.16
C ARG A 33 23.38 7.57 3.48
N GLU A 34 23.40 8.73 2.83
CA GLU A 34 24.63 9.32 2.30
C GLU A 34 24.76 10.73 2.85
N ALA A 35 25.89 11.04 3.48
CA ALA A 35 26.15 12.35 4.09
C ALA A 35 25.04 12.82 5.05
N GLY A 36 24.36 11.88 5.73
CA GLY A 36 23.25 12.18 6.65
C GLY A 36 21.88 12.37 6.01
N GLU A 37 21.76 12.19 4.70
CA GLU A 37 20.49 12.23 3.96
C GLU A 37 19.99 10.82 3.65
N ASP A 38 18.68 10.61 3.75
CA ASP A 38 18.03 9.34 3.40
C ASP A 38 17.96 9.20 1.87
N VAL A 39 18.67 8.21 1.30
CA VAL A 39 18.80 8.05 -0.17
C VAL A 39 17.93 6.92 -0.71
N ALA A 40 17.87 5.79 0.00
CA ALA A 40 17.17 4.60 -0.48
C ALA A 40 16.76 3.67 0.66
N ILE A 41 15.83 2.75 0.40
CA ILE A 41 15.48 1.66 1.30
C ILE A 41 15.73 0.34 0.57
N ILE A 42 16.48 -0.57 1.21
CA ILE A 42 16.65 -1.95 0.76
C ILE A 42 15.75 -2.83 1.63
N MET A 43 14.88 -3.60 0.99
CA MET A 43 13.96 -4.50 1.68
C MET A 43 13.98 -5.89 1.05
N PRO A 44 13.71 -6.95 1.83
CA PRO A 44 13.63 -8.28 1.27
C PRO A 44 12.44 -8.36 0.31
N VAL A 45 12.64 -9.04 -0.80
CA VAL A 45 11.57 -9.32 -1.76
C VAL A 45 10.79 -10.54 -1.24
N SER A 46 10.00 -10.37 -0.18
CA SER A 46 9.00 -11.37 0.21
C SER A 46 7.72 -11.15 -0.61
N LYS A 47 7.11 -12.24 -1.09
CA LYS A 47 5.81 -12.20 -1.79
C LYS A 47 4.64 -11.85 -0.87
N ASP A 48 4.90 -11.83 0.44
CA ASP A 48 3.92 -11.52 1.45
C ASP A 48 4.14 -10.08 1.92
N HIS A 49 3.60 -9.13 1.15
CA HIS A 49 3.06 -7.94 1.81
C HIS A 49 2.05 -8.45 2.81
N ALA A 50 2.45 -8.55 4.08
CA ALA A 50 1.58 -9.00 5.15
C ALA A 50 0.35 -8.10 5.11
N LYS A 51 -0.76 -8.62 4.55
CA LYS A 51 -2.02 -7.91 4.55
C LYS A 51 -2.27 -7.51 6.00
N ALA A 52 -2.56 -6.23 6.21
CA ALA A 52 -2.89 -5.72 7.53
C ALA A 52 -3.84 -6.71 8.20
N ARG A 53 -3.44 -7.21 9.37
CA ARG A 53 -4.16 -8.28 10.05
C ARG A 53 -5.53 -7.72 10.44
N LYS A 54 -6.56 -8.13 9.71
CA LYS A 54 -7.95 -7.69 9.95
C LYS A 54 -8.33 -8.04 11.38
N THR A 55 -8.91 -7.08 12.08
CA THR A 55 -9.41 -7.22 13.44
C THR A 55 -10.86 -7.71 13.43
N GLU A 56 -11.35 -8.22 14.57
CA GLU A 56 -12.76 -8.63 14.70
C GLU A 56 -13.74 -7.48 14.36
N PRO A 57 -13.51 -6.23 14.78
CA PRO A 57 -14.29 -5.08 14.32
C PRO A 57 -14.31 -4.89 12.80
N ASP A 58 -13.18 -5.09 12.10
CA ASP A 58 -13.12 -4.94 10.64
C ASP A 58 -14.00 -5.99 9.95
N TYR A 59 -14.02 -7.21 10.49
CA TYR A 59 -14.90 -8.27 9.98
C TYR A 59 -16.37 -7.98 10.28
N ALA A 60 -16.69 -7.45 11.45
CA ALA A 60 -18.05 -7.07 11.81
C ALA A 60 -18.58 -5.96 10.91
N ALA A 61 -17.79 -4.91 10.67
CA ALA A 61 -18.14 -3.81 9.77
C ALA A 61 -18.31 -4.29 8.31
N PHE A 62 -17.45 -5.20 7.86
CA PHE A 62 -17.61 -5.80 6.53
C PHE A 62 -18.89 -6.63 6.42
N ARG A 63 -19.21 -7.43 7.45
CA ARG A 63 -20.42 -8.26 7.48
C ARG A 63 -21.70 -7.45 7.62
N SER A 64 -21.68 -6.29 8.30
CA SER A 64 -22.88 -5.45 8.44
C SER A 64 -23.34 -4.86 7.11
N ALA A 65 -22.44 -4.74 6.13
CA ALA A 65 -22.77 -4.31 4.77
C ALA A 65 -23.22 -5.48 3.86
N ALA A 66 -23.17 -6.74 4.33
CA ALA A 66 -23.53 -7.88 3.51
C ALA A 66 -25.04 -7.86 3.21
N GLY A 67 -25.39 -7.80 1.92
CA GLY A 67 -26.79 -7.76 1.49
C GLY A 67 -27.44 -6.38 1.57
N SER A 68 -26.72 -5.31 1.90
CA SER A 68 -27.29 -3.95 1.96
C SER A 68 -27.74 -3.36 0.62
N TRP A 69 -27.53 -4.10 -0.48
CA TRP A 69 -27.94 -3.72 -1.84
C TRP A 69 -29.13 -4.56 -2.34
N SER A 70 -29.74 -5.40 -1.49
CA SER A 70 -30.80 -6.32 -1.92
C SER A 70 -32.09 -5.63 -2.39
N ASP A 71 -32.31 -4.40 -1.94
CA ASP A 71 -33.48 -3.56 -2.20
C ASP A 71 -33.17 -2.38 -3.14
N VAL A 72 -31.95 -2.30 -3.66
CA VAL A 72 -31.56 -1.27 -4.62
C VAL A 72 -32.17 -1.60 -5.99
N ASP A 73 -32.91 -0.65 -6.55
CA ASP A 73 -33.30 -0.68 -7.96
C ASP A 73 -32.05 -0.44 -8.83
N THR A 74 -31.46 -1.56 -9.27
CA THR A 74 -30.24 -1.54 -10.08
C THR A 74 -30.45 -0.89 -11.43
N ASP A 75 -31.63 -1.05 -12.03
CA ASP A 75 -31.91 -0.52 -13.36
C ASP A 75 -32.08 1.00 -13.30
N GLY A 76 -32.80 1.50 -12.30
CA GLY A 76 -32.91 2.94 -12.03
C GLY A 76 -31.56 3.56 -11.71
N LEU A 77 -30.77 2.92 -10.83
CA LEU A 77 -29.42 3.41 -10.47
C LEU A 77 -28.50 3.52 -11.70
N ILE A 78 -28.53 2.54 -12.60
CA ILE A 78 -27.74 2.57 -13.83
C ILE A 78 -28.17 3.76 -14.70
N ALA A 79 -29.47 3.93 -14.91
CA ALA A 79 -30.01 5.04 -15.72
C ALA A 79 -29.57 6.41 -15.17
N ASP A 80 -29.63 6.58 -13.84
CA ASP A 80 -29.23 7.82 -13.16
C ASP A 80 -27.73 8.10 -13.32
N ILE A 81 -26.87 7.08 -13.20
CA ILE A 81 -25.41 7.22 -13.39
C ILE A 81 -25.09 7.69 -14.81
N TYR A 82 -25.74 7.12 -15.83
CA TYR A 82 -25.48 7.53 -17.22
C TYR A 82 -26.02 8.94 -17.50
N ALA A 83 -27.21 9.27 -17.00
CA ALA A 83 -27.77 10.61 -17.13
C ALA A 83 -26.89 11.68 -16.44
N ASP A 84 -26.28 11.36 -15.29
CA ASP A 84 -25.36 12.26 -14.60
C ASP A 84 -24.04 12.42 -15.37
N ARG A 85 -23.49 11.32 -15.92
CA ARG A 85 -22.28 11.36 -16.76
C ARG A 85 -22.47 12.24 -18.01
N GLU A 86 -23.64 12.20 -18.64
CA GLU A 86 -23.95 13.05 -19.79
C GLU A 86 -24.02 14.54 -19.43
N ARG A 87 -24.43 14.87 -18.20
CA ARG A 87 -24.54 16.25 -17.71
C ARG A 87 -23.26 16.75 -17.05
N SER A 88 -22.30 15.87 -16.78
CA SER A 88 -21.11 16.21 -16.02
C SER A 88 -20.15 17.07 -16.85
N ASP A 89 -19.89 18.30 -16.39
CA ASP A 89 -18.86 19.17 -16.97
C ASP A 89 -17.44 18.85 -16.44
N ARG A 90 -17.27 17.73 -15.72
CA ARG A 90 -16.00 17.38 -15.09
C ARG A 90 -15.02 16.90 -16.15
N PRO A 91 -13.79 17.45 -16.21
CA PRO A 91 -12.82 17.05 -17.23
C PRO A 91 -12.43 15.57 -17.06
N PRO A 92 -12.13 14.85 -18.15
CA PRO A 92 -11.64 13.48 -18.08
C PRO A 92 -10.37 13.39 -17.24
N VAL A 93 -10.27 12.33 -16.44
CA VAL A 93 -9.05 12.00 -15.69
C VAL A 93 -8.27 10.98 -16.52
N ASP A 94 -7.01 11.29 -16.85
CA ASP A 94 -6.09 10.31 -17.44
C ASP A 94 -5.73 9.26 -16.37
N LEU A 95 -6.03 7.99 -16.68
CA LEU A 95 -5.71 6.81 -15.86
C LEU A 95 -4.40 6.16 -16.29
#